data_AF-A0A957HM31-F1
#
_entry.id   AF-A0A957HM31-F1
#
_cell.length_a   1.000
_cell.length_b   1.000
_cell.length_c   1.000
_cell.angle_alpha   90.00
_cell.angle_beta   90.00
_cell.angle_gamma   90.00
#
_symmetry.space_group_name_H-M   'P 1'
#
loop_
_entity.id
_entity.type
_entity.pdbx_description
1 polymer ?
#
loop_
_entity_poly.entity_id
_entity_poly.type
_entity_poly.pdbx_seq_one_letter_code
_entity_poly.pdbx_strand_id
1 'polypeptide(L)'
;MYNKFPFILTGSVTDLDDDCACPDTPFVLQLEVDEAQADEDCACADGVSTAVFSPTTHTTYTQTAVSHTMPLPHNFHLAFSPFAPTGPSVLNSAAWERFQAFAVPQPLREGIDTEFAKQMLIQPTDAAIQLQSGNPQTLTAWIHITNACNLDCPYCYVRKSSARMEPATGRRALDAIFSTAQKHGFRRVKLKYAGGEAT
;
A
#
# COMPACT_ATOMS: atom_id res chain seq x y z
N MET A 1 22.92 -21.29 -11.50
CA MET A 1 23.30 -20.31 -12.55
C MET A 1 22.29 -19.18 -12.45
N TYR A 2 22.61 -18.12 -11.71
CA TYR A 2 21.63 -17.04 -11.47
C TYR A 2 21.40 -16.24 -12.76
N ASN A 3 20.14 -15.93 -13.03
CA ASN A 3 19.68 -15.32 -14.28
C ASN A 3 20.36 -13.96 -14.48
N LYS A 4 21.08 -13.76 -15.60
CA LYS A 4 21.87 -12.54 -15.86
C LYS A 4 21.00 -11.33 -16.27
N PHE A 5 19.73 -11.54 -16.56
CA PHE A 5 18.84 -10.48 -17.02
C PHE A 5 18.25 -9.70 -15.82
N PRO A 6 18.29 -8.36 -15.84
CA PRO A 6 17.68 -7.55 -14.79
C PRO A 6 16.16 -7.70 -14.84
N PHE A 7 15.54 -7.96 -13.69
CA PHE A 7 14.08 -7.93 -13.56
C PHE A 7 13.66 -7.35 -12.21
N ILE A 8 12.45 -6.82 -12.19
CA ILE A 8 11.78 -6.24 -11.04
C ILE A 8 10.45 -6.97 -10.85
N LEU A 9 10.17 -7.41 -9.63
CA LEU A 9 8.86 -7.90 -9.24
C LEU A 9 8.15 -6.78 -8.48
N THR A 10 6.92 -6.50 -8.86
CA THR A 10 6.06 -5.51 -8.21
C THR A 10 4.74 -6.19 -7.84
N GLY A 11 4.13 -5.78 -6.73
CA GLY A 11 2.79 -6.24 -6.41
C GLY A 11 1.79 -5.33 -7.11
N SER A 12 0.96 -5.84 -8.01
CA SER A 12 -0.22 -5.08 -8.44
C SER A 12 -1.22 -5.06 -7.27
N VAL A 13 -1.72 -3.88 -6.90
CA VAL A 13 -2.95 -3.79 -6.10
C VAL A 13 -4.06 -4.25 -7.04
N THR A 14 -4.44 -5.51 -6.94
CA THR A 14 -5.63 -6.03 -7.62
C THR A 14 -6.85 -5.67 -6.79
N ASP A 15 -7.89 -5.14 -7.44
CA ASP A 15 -9.22 -4.85 -6.88
C ASP A 15 -9.98 -6.14 -6.49
N LEU A 16 -9.35 -7.00 -5.68
CA LEU A 16 -9.94 -8.24 -5.22
C LEU A 16 -9.99 -8.24 -3.69
N ASP A 17 -11.22 -8.45 -3.20
CA ASP A 17 -11.55 -8.75 -1.81
C ASP A 17 -10.71 -9.92 -1.33
N ASP A 18 -9.80 -9.67 -0.39
CA ASP A 18 -9.28 -10.75 0.45
C ASP A 18 -9.13 -10.28 1.90
N ASP A 19 -9.98 -10.88 2.72
CA ASP A 19 -9.86 -11.05 4.17
C ASP A 19 -8.53 -11.79 4.50
N CYS A 20 -7.37 -11.12 4.48
CA CYS A 20 -6.08 -11.77 4.80
C CYS A 20 -5.09 -10.72 5.36
N ALA A 21 -4.55 -10.82 6.59
CA ALA A 21 -3.59 -11.82 7.05
C ALA A 21 -2.99 -12.63 5.88
N CYS A 22 -1.87 -12.13 5.34
CA CYS A 22 -1.14 -12.56 4.14
C CYS A 22 -1.25 -14.05 3.75
N PRO A 23 -1.31 -14.39 2.45
CA PRO A 23 -1.23 -15.76 1.98
C PRO A 23 0.19 -16.34 2.12
N ASP A 24 0.27 -17.63 2.47
CA ASP A 24 1.49 -18.42 2.67
C ASP A 24 2.14 -18.95 1.37
N THR A 25 1.77 -18.44 0.19
CA THR A 25 2.38 -18.87 -1.08
C THR A 25 2.62 -17.71 -2.05
N PRO A 26 3.84 -17.59 -2.62
CA PRO A 26 4.11 -16.61 -3.65
C PRO A 26 3.52 -17.08 -4.98
N PHE A 27 2.59 -16.31 -5.54
CA PHE A 27 2.26 -16.40 -6.96
C PHE A 27 2.27 -15.00 -7.58
N VAL A 28 2.87 -14.92 -8.77
CA VAL A 28 2.81 -13.76 -9.65
C VAL A 28 1.78 -14.12 -10.72
N LEU A 29 0.68 -13.39 -10.77
CA LEU A 29 -0.27 -13.44 -11.88
C LEU A 29 -0.71 -12.01 -12.20
N GLN A 30 -0.29 -11.54 -13.38
CA GLN A 30 -0.94 -10.43 -14.06
C GLN A 30 -2.32 -10.93 -14.51
N LEU A 31 -3.38 -10.26 -14.07
CA LEU A 31 -4.73 -10.47 -14.56
C LEU A 31 -5.33 -9.08 -14.84
N GLU A 32 -5.66 -8.85 -16.10
CA GLU A 32 -6.50 -7.74 -16.54
C GLU A 32 -7.91 -7.94 -15.95
N VAL A 33 -8.45 -6.95 -15.24
CA VAL A 33 -9.86 -6.98 -14.80
C VAL A 33 -10.51 -5.59 -14.86
N ASP A 34 -11.75 -5.61 -15.32
CA ASP A 34 -12.77 -4.58 -15.53
C ASP A 34 -13.07 -3.67 -14.31
N GLU A 35 -13.46 -2.42 -14.59
CA GLU A 35 -13.81 -1.32 -13.67
C GLU A 35 -15.12 -1.54 -12.89
N ALA A 36 -15.24 -2.61 -12.10
CA ALA A 36 -16.29 -2.75 -11.11
C ALA A 36 -15.73 -2.42 -9.72
N GLN A 37 -16.27 -1.38 -9.07
CA GLN A 37 -15.96 -0.98 -7.69
C GLN A 37 -16.01 -2.19 -6.73
N ALA A 38 -14.84 -2.77 -6.46
CA ALA A 38 -14.66 -3.81 -5.46
C ALA A 38 -14.76 -3.20 -4.05
N ASP A 39 -15.37 -3.93 -3.13
CA ASP A 39 -15.70 -3.45 -1.80
C ASP A 39 -14.49 -3.66 -0.86
N GLU A 40 -13.39 -2.94 -1.11
CA GLU A 40 -12.14 -3.11 -0.36
C GLU A 40 -12.40 -3.25 1.14
N ASP A 41 -12.09 -4.42 1.70
CA ASP A 41 -12.23 -4.66 3.13
C ASP A 41 -11.09 -4.01 3.94
N CYS A 42 -10.15 -3.35 3.26
CA CYS A 42 -9.17 -2.48 3.90
C CYS A 42 -9.82 -1.17 4.38
N ALA A 43 -9.46 -0.68 5.56
CA ALA A 43 -9.88 0.66 6.02
C ALA A 43 -9.01 1.79 5.45
N CYS A 44 -8.53 1.60 4.22
CA CYS A 44 -7.87 2.64 3.47
C CYS A 44 -8.84 3.80 3.21
N ALA A 45 -8.31 5.02 3.15
CA ALA A 45 -9.09 6.16 2.74
C ALA A 45 -9.23 6.13 1.22
N ASP A 46 -10.45 6.29 0.72
CA ASP A 46 -10.67 6.51 -0.71
C ASP A 46 -9.85 7.72 -1.17
N GLY A 47 -9.22 7.68 -2.34
CA GLY A 47 -8.38 8.77 -2.84
C GLY A 47 -6.94 8.69 -2.31
N VAL A 48 -6.18 7.80 -2.94
CA VAL A 48 -4.74 7.64 -2.70
C VAL A 48 -4.02 8.94 -3.10
N SER A 49 -3.05 9.36 -2.28
CA SER A 49 -2.20 10.49 -2.65
C SER A 49 -1.26 10.07 -3.78
N THR A 50 -1.35 10.72 -4.93
CA THR A 50 -0.51 10.41 -6.09
C THR A 50 0.70 11.33 -6.13
N ALA A 51 1.87 10.74 -6.37
CA ALA A 51 3.09 11.50 -6.60
C ALA A 51 3.24 11.77 -8.11
N VAL A 52 3.52 13.03 -8.47
CA VAL A 52 3.76 13.41 -9.86
C VAL A 52 5.06 14.20 -9.96
N PHE A 53 5.82 13.94 -11.03
CA PHE A 53 6.98 14.75 -11.39
C PHE A 53 6.55 15.98 -12.20
N SER A 54 7.11 17.14 -11.87
CA SER A 54 7.04 18.29 -12.78
C SER A 54 8.02 18.07 -13.96
N PRO A 55 7.58 18.18 -15.22
CA PRO A 55 8.45 17.92 -16.36
C PRO A 55 9.55 18.98 -16.49
N THR A 56 10.79 18.53 -16.65
CA THR A 56 11.96 19.37 -16.98
C THR A 56 12.72 18.77 -18.17
N THR A 57 13.32 19.64 -18.99
CA THR A 57 13.80 19.34 -20.35
C THR A 57 15.20 18.72 -20.44
N HIS A 58 15.77 18.23 -19.33
CA HIS A 58 17.11 17.61 -19.31
C HIS A 58 17.09 16.35 -18.44
N THR A 59 16.87 15.18 -19.04
CA THR A 59 16.36 13.99 -18.33
C THR A 59 17.46 12.99 -17.97
N THR A 60 18.45 13.42 -17.18
CA THR A 60 19.22 12.46 -16.38
C THR A 60 18.40 12.06 -15.16
N TYR A 61 18.53 10.80 -14.75
CA TYR A 61 17.83 10.25 -13.61
C TYR A 61 18.83 9.91 -12.52
N THR A 62 18.38 9.99 -11.28
CA THR A 62 19.12 9.56 -10.08
C THR A 62 18.18 8.81 -9.15
N GLN A 63 18.72 8.10 -8.17
CA GLN A 63 17.90 7.43 -7.14
C GLN A 63 17.00 8.44 -6.41
N THR A 64 15.76 8.05 -6.17
CA THR A 64 14.82 8.83 -5.35
C THR A 64 15.35 8.90 -3.92
N ALA A 65 15.52 10.11 -3.37
CA ALA A 65 16.28 10.35 -2.14
C ALA A 65 15.71 9.66 -0.88
N VAL A 66 14.41 9.38 -0.85
CA VAL A 66 13.71 8.74 0.27
C VAL A 66 13.44 7.25 0.03
N SER A 67 14.11 6.66 -0.96
CA SER A 67 14.01 5.22 -1.22
C SER A 67 14.64 4.41 -0.08
N HIS A 68 13.92 3.38 0.36
CA HIS A 68 14.41 2.38 1.29
C HIS A 68 14.85 1.12 0.52
N THR A 69 15.95 0.52 0.96
CA THR A 69 16.45 -0.73 0.38
C THR A 69 16.89 -1.70 1.47
N MET A 70 16.65 -3.00 1.27
CA MET A 70 17.02 -4.03 2.23
C MET A 70 17.40 -5.33 1.50
N PRO A 71 18.50 -6.01 1.89
CA PRO A 71 18.85 -7.31 1.31
C PRO A 71 17.80 -8.36 1.70
N LEU A 72 17.49 -9.25 0.76
CA LEU A 72 16.62 -10.41 0.93
C LEU A 72 17.41 -11.70 0.70
N PRO A 73 16.91 -12.86 1.18
CA PRO A 73 17.52 -14.15 0.87
C PRO A 73 17.69 -14.38 -0.63
N HIS A 74 18.65 -15.24 -1.00
CA HIS A 74 18.92 -15.64 -2.39
C HIS A 74 19.36 -14.48 -3.32
N ASN A 75 20.07 -13.49 -2.79
CA ASN A 75 20.63 -12.34 -3.54
C ASN A 75 19.59 -11.42 -4.19
N PHE A 76 18.39 -11.38 -3.61
CA PHE A 76 17.38 -10.39 -3.92
C PHE A 76 17.53 -9.16 -3.04
N HIS A 77 16.95 -8.05 -3.48
CA HIS A 77 16.87 -6.81 -2.71
C HIS A 77 15.45 -6.28 -2.75
N LEU A 78 14.95 -5.86 -1.60
CA LEU A 78 13.80 -4.98 -1.51
C LEU A 78 14.24 -3.58 -1.90
N ALA A 79 13.47 -2.91 -2.75
CA ALA A 79 13.58 -1.49 -3.04
C ALA A 79 12.18 -0.87 -2.94
N PHE A 80 12.05 0.20 -2.18
CA PHE A 80 10.77 0.85 -1.95
C PHE A 80 10.93 2.36 -2.00
N SER A 81 10.07 3.00 -2.78
CA SER A 81 9.87 4.44 -2.73
C SER A 81 8.50 4.70 -2.10
N PRO A 82 8.36 5.66 -1.17
CA PRO A 82 7.05 6.05 -0.63
C PRO A 82 6.12 6.63 -1.71
N PHE A 83 6.65 6.89 -2.89
CA PHE A 83 5.92 7.38 -4.06
C PHE A 83 5.61 6.27 -5.07
N ALA A 84 6.05 5.03 -4.83
CA ALA A 84 5.85 3.92 -5.74
C ALA A 84 4.35 3.63 -5.89
N PRO A 85 3.79 3.65 -7.12
CA PRO A 85 2.35 3.48 -7.33
C PRO A 85 1.86 2.07 -6.98
N THR A 86 2.74 1.07 -7.01
CA THR A 86 2.39 -0.34 -6.74
C THR A 86 3.17 -0.90 -5.56
N GLY A 87 3.62 -0.04 -4.64
CA GLY A 87 4.29 -0.45 -3.41
C GLY A 87 5.73 -0.95 -3.60
N PRO A 88 6.24 -1.80 -2.68
CA PRO A 88 7.61 -2.28 -2.70
C PRO A 88 7.93 -3.15 -3.92
N SER A 89 9.16 -3.04 -4.39
CA SER A 89 9.70 -3.79 -5.50
C SER A 89 10.77 -4.78 -5.03
N VAL A 90 10.85 -5.94 -5.66
CA VAL A 90 11.92 -6.92 -5.43
C VAL A 90 12.81 -7.01 -6.65
N LEU A 91 14.10 -6.74 -6.44
CA LEU A 91 15.15 -6.70 -7.46
C LEU A 91 16.02 -7.93 -7.35
N ASN A 92 16.29 -8.58 -8.49
CA ASN A 92 17.37 -9.55 -8.55
C ASN A 92 18.74 -8.85 -8.54
N SER A 93 19.83 -9.61 -8.51
CA SER A 93 21.18 -9.04 -8.41
C SER A 93 21.54 -8.14 -9.60
N ALA A 94 21.16 -8.50 -10.83
CA ALA A 94 21.42 -7.68 -12.02
C ALA A 94 20.62 -6.35 -12.01
N ALA A 95 19.35 -6.38 -11.60
CA ALA A 95 18.54 -5.18 -11.44
C ALA A 95 19.06 -4.31 -10.28
N TRP A 96 19.55 -4.92 -9.20
CA TRP A 96 20.18 -4.19 -8.11
C TRP A 96 21.45 -3.46 -8.55
N GLU A 97 22.34 -4.13 -9.30
CA GLU A 97 23.53 -3.49 -9.87
C GLU A 97 23.15 -2.32 -10.79
N ARG A 98 22.15 -2.52 -11.64
CA ARG A 98 21.65 -1.45 -12.52
C ARG A 98 21.05 -0.29 -11.74
N PHE A 99 20.27 -0.57 -10.70
CA PHE A 99 19.69 0.45 -9.81
C PHE A 99 20.77 1.24 -9.06
N GLN A 100 21.84 0.58 -8.61
CA GLN A 100 22.98 1.24 -7.94
C GLN A 100 23.75 2.18 -8.88
N ALA A 101 23.75 1.94 -10.18
CA ALA A 101 24.37 2.87 -11.14
C ALA A 101 23.70 4.25 -11.15
N PHE A 102 22.43 4.37 -10.74
CA PHE A 102 21.72 5.65 -10.60
C PHE A 102 22.07 6.44 -9.34
N ALA A 103 23.01 5.94 -8.52
CA ALA A 103 23.66 6.76 -7.48
C ALA A 103 24.38 7.98 -8.10
N VAL A 104 24.74 7.91 -9.39
CA VAL A 104 25.22 9.04 -10.20
C VAL A 104 24.17 9.36 -11.27
N PRO A 105 23.82 10.64 -11.49
CA PRO A 105 22.89 11.04 -12.55
C PRO A 105 23.27 10.51 -13.93
N GLN A 106 22.35 9.81 -14.59
CA GLN A 106 22.58 9.21 -15.91
C GLN A 106 21.28 9.08 -16.72
N PRO A 107 21.34 9.02 -18.06
CA PRO A 107 20.14 8.79 -18.87
C PRO A 107 19.63 7.35 -18.73
N LEU A 108 18.36 7.15 -19.06
CA LEU A 108 17.78 5.82 -19.25
C LEU A 108 18.40 5.16 -20.49
N ARG A 109 18.79 3.90 -20.39
CA ARG A 109 19.47 3.13 -21.44
C ARG A 109 18.91 1.72 -21.60
N GLU A 110 18.39 1.15 -20.53
CA GLU A 110 17.89 -0.22 -20.48
C GLU A 110 16.38 -0.22 -20.21
N GLY A 111 15.67 -1.26 -20.67
CA GLY A 111 14.23 -1.38 -20.44
C GLY A 111 13.85 -1.33 -18.95
N ILE A 112 14.70 -1.93 -18.10
CA ILE A 112 14.51 -1.93 -16.64
C ILE A 112 14.54 -0.52 -16.02
N ASP A 113 15.24 0.43 -16.64
CA ASP A 113 15.29 1.81 -16.14
C ASP A 113 13.93 2.49 -16.21
N THR A 114 13.15 2.17 -17.25
CA THR A 114 11.78 2.66 -17.40
C THR A 114 10.90 2.09 -16.31
N GLU A 115 11.11 0.84 -15.91
CA GLU A 115 10.38 0.22 -14.80
C GLU A 115 10.77 0.83 -13.45
N PHE A 116 12.06 1.14 -13.23
CA PHE A 116 12.47 1.89 -12.04
C PHE A 116 11.81 3.28 -11.97
N ALA A 117 11.70 3.96 -13.11
CA ALA A 117 11.04 5.27 -13.18
C ALA A 117 9.53 5.17 -12.92
N LYS A 118 8.84 4.16 -13.50
CA LYS A 118 7.43 3.88 -13.21
C LYS A 118 7.19 3.57 -11.74
N GLN A 119 8.12 2.88 -11.10
CA GLN A 119 8.09 2.57 -9.66
C GLN A 119 8.63 3.68 -8.77
N MET A 120 8.96 4.85 -9.33
CA MET A 120 9.50 5.99 -8.59
C MET A 120 10.75 5.66 -7.74
N LEU A 121 11.48 4.61 -8.11
CA LEU A 121 12.75 4.22 -7.48
C LEU A 121 13.88 5.15 -7.94
N ILE A 122 13.78 5.62 -9.19
CA ILE A 122 14.60 6.69 -9.75
C ILE A 122 13.72 7.85 -10.18
N GLN A 123 14.28 9.05 -10.19
CA GLN A 123 13.61 10.29 -10.56
C GLN A 123 14.52 11.15 -11.44
N PRO A 124 13.97 12.04 -12.27
CA PRO A 124 14.77 13.05 -12.96
C PRO A 124 15.52 13.93 -11.94
N THR A 125 16.77 14.29 -12.24
CA THR A 125 17.65 15.05 -11.32
C THR A 125 17.04 16.40 -10.90
N ASP A 126 16.33 17.06 -11.82
CA ASP A 126 15.72 18.38 -11.58
C ASP A 126 14.22 18.31 -11.25
N ALA A 127 13.66 17.11 -11.08
CA ALA A 127 12.25 16.97 -10.77
C ALA A 127 11.99 17.10 -9.27
N ALA A 128 11.15 18.07 -8.90
CA ALA A 128 10.51 18.07 -7.61
C ALA A 128 9.35 17.06 -7.62
N ILE A 129 9.32 16.17 -6.62
CA ILE A 129 8.16 15.30 -6.38
C ILE A 129 7.09 16.13 -5.69
N GLN A 130 5.91 16.21 -6.31
CA GLN A 130 4.74 16.81 -5.68
C GLN A 130 3.81 15.70 -5.20
N LEU A 131 3.58 15.66 -3.89
CA LEU A 131 2.52 14.85 -3.31
C LEU A 131 1.20 15.59 -3.49
N GLN A 132 0.32 15.03 -4.30
CA GLN A 132 -1.05 15.50 -4.39
C GLN A 132 -1.85 14.79 -3.31
N SER A 133 -2.32 15.55 -2.32
CA SER A 133 -3.21 15.02 -1.29
C SER A 133 -4.50 14.56 -1.96
N GLY A 134 -4.85 13.29 -1.76
CA GLY A 134 -6.19 12.81 -2.09
C GLY A 134 -7.25 13.59 -1.29
N ASN A 135 -8.46 13.69 -1.85
CA ASN A 135 -9.60 14.22 -1.13
C ASN A 135 -10.50 13.04 -0.73
N PRO A 136 -10.30 12.43 0.45
CA PRO A 136 -11.04 11.24 0.81
C PRO A 136 -12.52 11.52 0.98
N GLN A 137 -13.34 10.71 0.33
CA GLN A 137 -14.79 10.88 0.32
C GLN A 137 -15.49 10.05 1.40
N THR A 138 -14.81 9.03 1.93
CA THR A 138 -15.36 8.10 2.92
C THR A 138 -14.54 8.15 4.21
N LEU A 139 -15.25 8.25 5.33
CA LEU A 139 -14.68 8.02 6.66
C LEU A 139 -14.96 6.57 7.06
N THR A 140 -13.91 5.75 7.16
CA THR A 140 -14.03 4.36 7.62
C THR A 140 -13.69 4.24 9.10
N ALA A 141 -14.55 3.57 9.88
CA ALA A 141 -14.35 3.36 11.30
C ALA A 141 -14.55 1.90 11.69
N TRP A 142 -13.57 1.33 12.40
CA TRP A 142 -13.68 0.02 13.04
C TRP A 142 -14.27 0.18 14.45
N ILE A 143 -15.39 -0.49 14.71
CA ILE A 143 -16.11 -0.42 15.98
C ILE A 143 -15.99 -1.79 16.66
N HIS A 144 -15.12 -1.88 17.67
CA HIS A 144 -14.94 -3.09 18.47
C HIS A 144 -16.11 -3.28 19.44
N ILE A 145 -17.05 -4.16 19.12
CA ILE A 145 -18.32 -4.31 19.86
C ILE A 145 -18.23 -5.31 21.03
N THR A 146 -17.31 -6.29 20.99
CA THR A 146 -17.23 -7.34 22.00
C THR A 146 -15.86 -8.02 22.04
N ASN A 147 -15.44 -8.47 23.23
CA ASN A 147 -14.31 -9.39 23.39
C ASN A 147 -14.76 -10.87 23.45
N ALA A 148 -16.06 -11.13 23.53
CA ALA A 148 -16.58 -12.48 23.60
C ALA A 148 -16.46 -13.15 22.23
N CYS A 149 -15.82 -14.32 22.19
CA CYS A 149 -15.58 -15.09 20.98
C CYS A 149 -15.66 -16.59 21.31
N ASN A 150 -16.36 -17.37 20.48
CA ASN A 150 -16.46 -18.82 20.59
C ASN A 150 -15.31 -19.57 19.87
N LEU A 151 -14.46 -18.89 19.10
CA LEU A 151 -13.31 -19.46 18.39
C LEU A 151 -12.00 -19.27 19.15
N ASP A 152 -11.01 -20.15 18.97
CA ASP A 152 -9.68 -20.12 19.61
C ASP A 152 -8.52 -19.96 18.62
N CYS A 153 -8.63 -18.96 17.76
CA CYS A 153 -7.60 -18.68 16.75
C CYS A 153 -6.27 -18.27 17.42
N PRO A 154 -5.15 -18.98 17.17
CA PRO A 154 -3.87 -18.73 17.84
C PRO A 154 -3.22 -17.40 17.45
N TYR A 155 -3.70 -16.79 16.37
CA TYR A 155 -3.26 -15.49 15.84
C TYR A 155 -4.19 -14.33 16.23
N CYS A 156 -5.20 -14.57 17.07
CA CYS A 156 -6.19 -13.54 17.40
C CYS A 156 -5.60 -12.45 18.31
N TYR A 157 -5.76 -11.18 17.94
CA TYR A 157 -5.35 -10.05 18.79
C TYR A 157 -6.31 -9.83 19.98
N VAL A 158 -7.54 -10.35 19.91
CA VAL A 158 -8.58 -10.14 20.93
C VAL A 158 -8.24 -10.94 22.17
N ARG A 159 -8.05 -10.24 23.30
CA ARG A 159 -8.00 -10.88 24.62
C ARG A 159 -9.41 -11.26 25.04
N LYS A 160 -9.73 -12.55 24.90
CA LYS A 160 -11.07 -13.10 25.13
C LYS A 160 -11.57 -12.80 26.53
N SER A 161 -12.79 -12.28 26.61
CA SER A 161 -13.54 -12.05 27.85
C SER A 161 -15.03 -11.92 27.53
N SER A 162 -15.90 -11.90 28.54
CA SER A 162 -17.33 -11.65 28.34
C SER A 162 -17.67 -10.17 28.10
N ALA A 163 -16.67 -9.27 28.03
CA ALA A 163 -16.88 -7.84 27.90
C ALA A 163 -17.56 -7.50 26.57
N ARG A 164 -18.62 -6.68 26.64
CA ARG A 164 -19.38 -6.17 25.51
C ARG A 164 -19.46 -4.64 25.60
N MET A 165 -19.48 -3.97 24.46
CA MET A 165 -19.73 -2.55 24.40
C MET A 165 -21.15 -2.25 24.90
N GLU A 166 -21.27 -1.35 25.86
CA GLU A 166 -22.58 -0.87 26.30
C GLU A 166 -23.29 -0.09 25.17
N PRO A 167 -24.60 -0.25 24.97
CA PRO A 167 -25.35 0.48 23.93
C PRO A 167 -25.17 1.99 23.99
N ALA A 168 -25.11 2.58 25.19
CA ALA A 168 -24.89 4.02 25.37
C ALA A 168 -23.50 4.46 24.86
N THR A 169 -22.48 3.62 25.06
CA THR A 169 -21.12 3.86 24.54
C THR A 169 -21.09 3.75 23.02
N GLY A 170 -21.75 2.73 22.46
CA GLY A 170 -21.91 2.60 21.01
C GLY A 170 -22.60 3.81 20.38
N ARG A 171 -23.67 4.30 21.00
CA ARG A 171 -24.37 5.50 20.52
C ARG A 171 -23.47 6.74 20.50
N ARG A 172 -22.74 6.99 21.60
CA ARG A 172 -21.78 8.11 21.66
C ARG A 172 -20.69 8.00 20.59
N ALA A 173 -20.21 6.78 20.32
CA ALA A 173 -19.21 6.56 19.28
C ALA A 173 -19.75 6.88 17.89
N LEU A 174 -20.96 6.41 17.56
CA LEU A 174 -21.63 6.72 16.30
C LEU A 174 -21.87 8.22 16.13
N ASP A 175 -22.44 8.89 17.15
CA ASP A 175 -22.70 10.33 17.10
C ASP A 175 -21.39 11.12 16.85
N ALA A 176 -20.28 10.71 17.48
CA ALA A 176 -18.97 11.31 17.26
C ALA A 176 -18.42 11.06 15.85
N ILE A 177 -18.56 9.86 15.31
CA ILE A 177 -18.12 9.50 13.95
C ILE A 177 -18.88 10.33 12.91
N PHE A 178 -20.21 10.38 13.00
CA PHE A 178 -21.03 11.14 12.04
C PHE A 178 -20.80 12.66 12.16
N SER A 179 -20.66 13.19 13.37
CA SER A 179 -20.32 14.60 13.58
C SER A 179 -18.96 14.94 12.97
N THR A 180 -17.96 14.05 13.14
CA THR A 180 -16.64 14.21 12.53
C THR A 180 -16.72 14.14 11.00
N ALA A 181 -17.45 13.17 10.45
CA ALA A 181 -17.66 13.05 9.01
C ALA A 181 -18.24 14.34 8.41
N GLN A 182 -19.28 14.88 9.04
CA GLN A 182 -19.93 16.12 8.60
C GLN A 182 -18.99 17.32 8.72
N LYS A 183 -18.31 17.48 9.86
CA LYS A 183 -17.37 18.59 10.10
C LYS A 183 -16.24 18.65 9.06
N HIS A 184 -15.79 17.48 8.60
CA HIS A 184 -14.67 17.37 7.66
C HIS A 184 -15.11 17.13 6.20
N GLY A 185 -16.42 17.18 5.90
CA GLY A 185 -16.93 17.13 4.54
C GLY A 185 -16.89 15.75 3.87
N PHE A 186 -16.78 14.67 4.66
CA PHE A 186 -16.88 13.31 4.13
C PHE A 186 -18.31 13.06 3.61
N ARG A 187 -18.41 12.43 2.43
CA ARG A 187 -19.70 12.13 1.78
C ARG A 187 -20.29 10.80 2.24
N ARG A 188 -19.45 9.90 2.75
CA ARG A 188 -19.82 8.54 3.18
C ARG A 188 -19.17 8.19 4.51
N VAL A 189 -19.80 7.29 5.25
CA VAL A 189 -19.24 6.66 6.44
C VAL A 189 -19.33 5.14 6.26
N LYS A 190 -18.20 4.43 6.30
CA LYS A 190 -18.15 2.95 6.29
C LYS A 190 -17.88 2.48 7.73
N LEU A 191 -18.82 1.74 8.31
CA LEU A 191 -18.68 1.20 9.66
C LEU A 191 -18.36 -0.28 9.57
N LYS A 192 -17.21 -0.67 10.13
CA LYS A 192 -16.81 -2.08 10.25
C LYS A 192 -16.99 -2.52 11.69
N TYR A 193 -17.90 -3.45 11.94
CA TYR A 193 -18.04 -4.05 13.26
C TYR A 193 -16.95 -5.08 13.48
N ALA A 194 -16.23 -4.96 14.59
CA ALA A 194 -15.10 -5.81 14.92
C ALA A 194 -15.22 -6.36 16.34
N GLY A 195 -14.34 -7.31 16.67
CA GLY A 195 -14.26 -7.92 17.98
C GLY A 195 -14.26 -9.43 17.90
N GLY A 196 -14.77 -10.09 18.92
CA GLY A 196 -15.02 -11.52 18.89
C GLY A 196 -16.35 -11.88 18.23
N GLU A 197 -16.50 -13.15 17.87
CA GLU A 197 -17.75 -13.74 17.38
C GLU A 197 -18.55 -14.30 18.58
N ALA A 198 -19.41 -13.47 19.14
CA ALA A 198 -20.27 -13.85 20.27
C ALA A 198 -21.58 -14.46 19.73
N THR A 199 -21.77 -15.77 19.87
CA THR A 199 -23.05 -16.45 19.62
C THR A 199 -24.12 -16.06 20.62
#